data_AF-A0A815VIX4-F1
#
_entry.id   AF-A0A815VIX4-F1
#
_cell.length_a   1.000
_cell.length_b   1.000
_cell.length_c   1.000
_cell.angle_alpha   90.00
_cell.angle_beta   90.00
_cell.angle_gamma   90.00
#
_symmetry.space_group_name_H-M   'P 1'
#
loop_
_entity.id
_entity.type
_entity.pdbx_description
1 polymer ?
#
loop_
_entity_poly.entity_id
_entity_poly.type
_entity_poly.pdbx_seq_one_letter_code
_entity_poly.pdbx_strand_id
1 'polypeptide(L)'
;PTRSLYSRLFALDHCNHRDYQNIAVNGANSNNILNISKTLTRDQQNDVPLLVIYSLVGNDVCNGHEDTFAHMTTVEEMLNNTLKNLAYLDTVLPKGSHVLTTGLANGSLLYQLLHDRIHPIGHVGPPITYEHLYSYLMCLQKSPCNGWLSSNDTVRQMTTQRAVDLSDAVRNATYSYSPRNFDVAYLDFPFDAAIKEWEAQGGEAWQLIEAVDGFHINQFGHGVTSDILWQWLQANKPHWLPPLNPHNADIERVFKDQGGY
;
A
#
# COMPACT_ATOMS: atom_id res chain seq x y z
N PRO A 1 -1.50 -18.96 7.82
CA PRO A 1 -1.46 -18.61 6.38
C PRO A 1 -1.57 -17.10 6.18
N THR A 2 -0.74 -16.51 5.31
CA THR A 2 -0.84 -15.09 4.96
C THR A 2 -2.16 -14.81 4.26
N ARG A 3 -2.92 -13.81 4.73
CA ARG A 3 -4.12 -13.29 4.06
C ARG A 3 -3.69 -12.30 2.99
N SER A 4 -3.61 -12.74 1.74
CA SER A 4 -3.14 -11.91 0.61
C SER A 4 -4.10 -11.98 -0.58
N LEU A 5 -4.05 -10.97 -1.45
CA LEU A 5 -4.79 -10.97 -2.71
C LEU A 5 -4.38 -12.16 -3.61
N TYR A 6 -3.10 -12.48 -3.71
CA TYR A 6 -2.60 -13.61 -4.49
C TYR A 6 -3.27 -14.92 -4.05
N SER A 7 -3.28 -15.23 -2.75
CA SER A 7 -3.89 -16.47 -2.25
C SER A 7 -5.38 -16.56 -2.58
N ARG A 8 -6.08 -15.42 -2.63
CA ARG A 8 -7.50 -15.36 -2.99
C ARG A 8 -7.73 -15.54 -4.49
N LEU A 9 -6.87 -14.97 -5.33
CA LEU A 9 -6.90 -15.20 -6.78
C LEU A 9 -6.55 -16.66 -7.14
N PHE A 10 -5.57 -17.24 -6.44
CA PHE A 10 -5.26 -18.68 -6.55
C PHE A 10 -6.46 -19.54 -6.14
N ALA A 11 -7.15 -19.20 -5.04
CA ALA A 11 -8.33 -19.96 -4.61
C ALA A 11 -9.51 -19.90 -5.59
N LEU A 12 -9.63 -18.83 -6.39
CA LEU A 12 -10.61 -18.75 -7.48
C LEU A 12 -10.17 -19.60 -8.68
N ASP A 13 -8.91 -19.54 -9.04
CA ASP A 13 -8.37 -20.28 -10.17
C ASP A 13 -6.94 -20.77 -9.88
N HIS A 14 -6.81 -22.08 -9.70
CA HIS A 14 -5.54 -22.75 -9.39
C HIS A 14 -4.52 -22.59 -10.54
N CYS A 15 -4.94 -22.18 -11.73
CA CYS A 15 -4.03 -21.83 -12.83
C CYS A 15 -3.18 -20.58 -12.54
N ASN A 16 -3.61 -19.71 -11.61
CA ASN A 16 -2.87 -18.52 -11.19
C ASN A 16 -1.67 -18.82 -10.27
N HIS A 17 -1.37 -20.10 -10.04
CA HIS A 17 -0.25 -20.53 -9.22
C HIS A 17 1.06 -19.83 -9.66
N ARG A 18 1.74 -19.19 -8.69
CA ARG A 18 2.98 -18.40 -8.84
C ARG A 18 2.90 -17.10 -9.65
N ASP A 19 1.74 -16.71 -10.16
CA ASP A 19 1.61 -15.45 -10.91
C ASP A 19 1.39 -14.26 -9.97
N TYR A 20 2.41 -13.95 -9.15
CA TYR A 20 2.47 -12.75 -8.33
C TYR A 20 3.80 -12.04 -8.50
N GLN A 21 3.76 -10.71 -8.47
CA GLN A 21 4.95 -9.87 -8.50
C GLN A 21 4.79 -8.76 -7.46
N ASN A 22 5.75 -8.65 -6.55
CA ASN A 22 5.83 -7.53 -5.62
C ASN A 22 6.90 -6.56 -6.11
N ILE A 23 6.47 -5.53 -6.83
CA ILE A 23 7.32 -4.48 -7.41
C ILE A 23 7.42 -3.29 -6.44
N ALA A 24 7.76 -3.59 -5.19
CA ALA A 24 7.89 -2.59 -4.12
C ALA A 24 9.34 -2.48 -3.64
N VAL A 25 9.73 -1.26 -3.26
CA VAL A 25 11.04 -0.94 -2.70
C VAL A 25 10.83 0.01 -1.52
N ASN A 26 11.59 -0.16 -0.44
CA ASN A 26 11.63 0.81 0.65
C ASN A 26 12.03 2.19 0.09
N GLY A 27 11.26 3.23 0.41
CA GLY A 27 11.48 4.58 -0.14
C GLY A 27 10.89 4.83 -1.53
N ALA A 28 10.10 3.89 -2.09
CA ALA A 28 9.34 4.15 -3.32
C ALA A 28 8.34 5.30 -3.12
N ASN A 29 8.35 6.27 -4.04
CA ASN A 29 7.44 7.42 -4.09
C ASN A 29 7.12 7.76 -5.55
N SER A 30 6.26 8.74 -5.79
CA SER A 30 5.83 9.06 -7.16
C SER A 30 6.99 9.52 -8.06
N ASN A 31 8.05 10.10 -7.48
CA ASN A 31 9.21 10.59 -8.23
C ASN A 31 10.09 9.45 -8.78
N ASN A 32 10.12 8.28 -8.14
CA ASN A 32 10.96 7.16 -8.55
C ASN A 32 10.17 5.93 -9.06
N ILE A 33 8.84 5.90 -8.90
CA ILE A 33 8.01 4.76 -9.25
C ILE A 33 8.09 4.37 -10.72
N LEU A 34 8.34 5.31 -11.63
CA LEU A 34 8.49 4.99 -13.06
C LEU A 34 9.68 4.06 -13.30
N ASN A 35 10.80 4.26 -12.60
CA ASN A 35 11.97 3.39 -12.76
C ASN A 35 11.77 2.05 -12.05
N ILE A 36 11.09 2.04 -10.91
CA ILE A 36 10.74 0.82 -10.20
C ILE A 36 9.76 -0.03 -11.04
N SER A 37 8.75 0.60 -11.65
CA SER A 37 7.76 -0.07 -12.50
C SER A 37 8.40 -0.74 -13.71
N LYS A 38 9.57 -0.28 -14.18
CA LYS A 38 10.33 -0.95 -15.25
C LYS A 38 10.91 -2.30 -14.86
N THR A 39 10.88 -2.66 -13.59
CA THR A 39 11.25 -4.01 -13.12
C THR A 39 10.09 -5.00 -13.21
N LEU A 40 8.86 -4.53 -13.48
CA LEU A 40 7.73 -5.39 -13.81
C LEU A 40 8.07 -6.24 -15.02
N THR A 41 7.90 -7.55 -14.90
CA THR A 41 8.11 -8.48 -16.01
C THR A 41 6.75 -8.93 -16.54
N ARG A 42 6.37 -8.39 -17.70
CA ARG A 42 5.19 -8.85 -18.44
C ARG A 42 5.37 -8.59 -19.93
N ASP A 43 5.11 -9.60 -20.74
CA ASP A 43 5.04 -9.49 -22.19
C ASP A 43 3.60 -9.20 -22.62
N GLN A 44 3.39 -8.05 -23.25
CA GLN A 44 2.06 -7.57 -23.65
C GLN A 44 1.32 -8.51 -24.62
N GLN A 45 2.02 -9.33 -25.39
CA GLN A 45 1.45 -10.20 -26.41
C GLN A 45 1.32 -11.65 -25.96
N ASN A 46 2.23 -12.10 -25.09
CA ASN A 46 2.39 -13.52 -24.75
C ASN A 46 1.90 -13.87 -23.34
N ASP A 47 1.88 -12.92 -22.41
CA ASP A 47 1.47 -13.18 -21.04
C ASP A 47 -0.01 -12.84 -20.79
N VAL A 48 -0.59 -13.45 -19.75
CA VAL A 48 -1.97 -13.17 -19.35
C VAL A 48 -2.11 -11.79 -18.70
N PRO A 49 -3.31 -11.17 -18.70
CA PRO A 49 -3.54 -9.88 -18.05
C PRO A 49 -3.24 -9.89 -16.54
N LEU A 50 -3.00 -8.71 -15.97
CA LEU A 50 -2.70 -8.54 -14.54
C LEU A 50 -3.77 -7.72 -13.81
N LEU A 51 -3.98 -8.03 -12.53
CA LEU A 51 -4.53 -7.08 -11.55
C LEU A 51 -3.37 -6.36 -10.86
N VAL A 52 -3.19 -5.08 -11.15
CA VAL A 52 -2.12 -4.24 -10.62
C VAL A 52 -2.66 -3.34 -9.52
N ILE A 53 -2.02 -3.35 -8.35
CA ILE A 53 -2.30 -2.41 -7.26
C ILE A 53 -1.18 -1.35 -7.23
N TYR A 54 -1.48 -0.15 -7.71
CA TYR A 54 -0.56 0.99 -7.66
C TYR A 54 -0.77 1.74 -6.34
N SER A 55 0.11 1.50 -5.37
CA SER A 55 -0.07 1.98 -3.99
C SER A 55 1.21 2.62 -3.43
N LEU A 56 1.25 3.95 -3.45
CA LEU A 56 2.33 4.77 -2.89
C LEU A 56 1.78 5.54 -1.69
N VAL A 57 1.88 4.94 -0.51
CA VAL A 57 1.02 5.33 0.62
C VAL A 57 1.63 6.34 1.59
N GLY A 58 2.90 6.74 1.42
CA GLY A 58 3.57 7.56 2.44
C GLY A 58 4.76 8.40 1.97
N ASN A 59 5.72 7.85 1.22
CA ASN A 59 7.01 8.52 0.97
C ASN A 59 6.93 9.83 0.14
N ASP A 60 5.78 10.16 -0.43
CA ASP A 60 5.52 11.47 -1.05
C ASP A 60 5.27 12.57 -0.02
N VAL A 61 4.92 12.23 1.23
CA VAL A 61 4.82 13.15 2.38
C VAL A 61 5.78 12.82 3.51
N CYS A 62 6.39 11.63 3.50
CA CYS A 62 7.30 11.17 4.54
C CYS A 62 8.77 11.31 4.14
N ASN A 63 9.53 11.99 4.99
CA ASN A 63 10.98 12.15 4.86
C ASN A 63 11.61 12.47 6.22
N GLY A 64 12.95 12.42 6.30
CA GLY A 64 13.72 12.70 7.51
C GLY A 64 14.34 14.11 7.57
N HIS A 65 13.99 15.02 6.66
CA HIS A 65 14.58 16.36 6.58
C HIS A 65 14.01 17.29 7.65
N GLU A 66 14.83 18.22 8.15
CA GLU A 66 14.40 19.22 9.14
C GLU A 66 13.24 20.08 8.61
N ASP A 67 13.38 20.61 7.40
CA ASP A 67 12.26 21.21 6.67
C ASP A 67 11.48 20.12 5.93
N THR A 68 10.65 19.39 6.68
CA THR A 68 9.88 18.27 6.14
C THR A 68 8.98 18.68 4.97
N PHE A 69 8.47 19.91 4.95
CA PHE A 69 7.47 20.36 3.96
C PHE A 69 8.08 20.73 2.62
N ALA A 70 9.30 21.31 2.62
CA ALA A 70 10.03 21.60 1.40
C ALA A 70 10.41 20.34 0.60
N HIS A 71 10.34 19.16 1.22
CA HIS A 71 10.70 17.87 0.64
C HIS A 71 9.51 16.94 0.38
N MET A 72 8.28 17.41 0.61
CA MET A 72 7.08 16.67 0.21
C MET A 72 6.76 16.94 -1.26
N THR A 73 6.36 15.89 -1.99
CA THR A 73 5.87 15.99 -3.36
C THR A 73 4.72 17.01 -3.43
N THR A 74 4.72 17.83 -4.47
CA THR A 74 3.64 18.79 -4.75
C THR A 74 2.47 18.11 -5.46
N VAL A 75 1.30 18.75 -5.44
CA VAL A 75 0.09 18.26 -6.12
C VAL A 75 0.33 18.10 -7.64
N GLU A 76 1.01 19.07 -8.26
CA GLU A 76 1.35 19.04 -9.68
C GLU A 76 2.31 17.89 -10.02
N GLU A 77 3.35 17.69 -9.20
CA GLU A 77 4.29 16.58 -9.38
C GLU A 77 3.58 15.23 -9.25
N MET A 78 2.74 15.04 -8.22
CA MET A 78 2.00 13.80 -8.01
C MET A 78 1.07 13.48 -9.19
N LEU A 79 0.33 14.47 -9.69
CA LEU A 79 -0.52 14.32 -10.87
C LEU A 79 0.30 13.87 -12.09
N ASN A 80 1.38 14.59 -12.38
CA ASN A 80 2.23 14.32 -13.55
C ASN A 80 2.95 12.98 -13.45
N ASN A 81 3.45 12.63 -12.27
CA ASN A 81 4.14 11.37 -12.02
C ASN A 81 3.19 10.18 -12.17
N THR A 82 1.98 10.29 -11.63
CA THR A 82 0.94 9.25 -11.75
C THR A 82 0.54 9.06 -13.21
N LEU A 83 0.27 10.14 -13.96
CA LEU A 83 -0.05 10.07 -15.39
C LEU A 83 1.07 9.42 -16.21
N LYS A 84 2.34 9.80 -15.95
CA LYS A 84 3.50 9.18 -16.61
C LYS A 84 3.58 7.69 -16.33
N ASN A 85 3.31 7.26 -15.10
CA ASN A 85 3.38 5.84 -14.76
C ASN A 85 2.21 5.04 -15.35
N LEU A 86 0.99 5.58 -15.34
CA LEU A 86 -0.17 4.97 -16.02
C LEU A 86 0.10 4.83 -17.53
N ALA A 87 0.69 5.85 -18.15
CA ALA A 87 1.09 5.81 -19.56
C ALA A 87 2.14 4.73 -19.84
N TYR A 88 3.10 4.54 -18.93
CA TYR A 88 4.08 3.46 -19.04
C TYR A 88 3.44 2.07 -18.88
N LEU A 89 2.56 1.89 -17.90
CA LEU A 89 1.85 0.62 -17.72
C LEU A 89 1.05 0.24 -18.97
N ASP A 90 0.51 1.21 -19.71
CA ASP A 90 -0.23 0.95 -20.96
C ASP A 90 0.66 0.41 -22.08
N THR A 91 1.98 0.54 -21.99
CA THR A 91 2.93 -0.05 -22.95
C THR A 91 3.42 -1.45 -22.55
N VAL A 92 3.14 -1.90 -21.33
CA VAL A 92 3.67 -3.15 -20.77
C VAL A 92 2.56 -4.16 -20.50
N LEU A 93 1.43 -3.70 -19.98
CA LEU A 93 0.33 -4.56 -19.57
C LEU A 93 -0.37 -5.17 -20.80
N PRO A 94 -0.63 -6.50 -20.81
CA PRO A 94 -1.50 -7.13 -21.78
C PRO A 94 -2.91 -6.55 -21.76
N LYS A 95 -3.59 -6.56 -22.91
CA LYS A 95 -4.96 -6.09 -23.03
C LYS A 95 -5.90 -6.90 -22.14
N GLY A 96 -6.76 -6.20 -21.40
CA GLY A 96 -7.68 -6.80 -20.43
C GLY A 96 -7.12 -6.80 -19.00
N SER A 97 -6.01 -6.09 -18.75
CA SER A 97 -5.48 -5.90 -17.41
C SER A 97 -6.34 -4.91 -16.61
N HIS A 98 -6.12 -4.84 -15.31
CA HIS A 98 -6.85 -3.95 -14.42
C HIS A 98 -5.89 -3.25 -13.46
N VAL A 99 -6.02 -1.93 -13.32
CA VAL A 99 -5.16 -1.12 -12.44
C VAL A 99 -6.02 -0.45 -11.38
N LEU A 100 -5.76 -0.78 -10.10
CA LEU A 100 -6.31 -0.05 -8.96
C LEU A 100 -5.24 0.88 -8.40
N THR A 101 -5.47 2.19 -8.52
CA THR A 101 -4.66 3.18 -7.81
C THR A 101 -5.22 3.39 -6.41
N THR A 102 -4.33 3.66 -5.45
CA THR A 102 -4.76 4.03 -4.08
C THR A 102 -4.38 5.45 -3.72
N GLY A 103 -5.17 6.07 -2.84
CA GLY A 103 -4.74 7.25 -2.11
C GLY A 103 -3.55 6.97 -1.17
N LEU A 104 -3.07 8.03 -0.52
CA LEU A 104 -2.07 7.94 0.54
C LEU A 104 -2.74 7.51 1.86
N ALA A 105 -1.93 7.00 2.79
CA ALA A 105 -2.41 6.67 4.13
C ALA A 105 -2.71 7.93 4.96
N ASN A 106 -3.64 7.81 5.91
CA ASN A 106 -3.81 8.77 6.99
C ASN A 106 -2.87 8.41 8.15
N GLY A 107 -1.63 8.92 8.14
CA GLY A 107 -0.66 8.63 9.19
C GLY A 107 -0.83 9.43 10.48
N SER A 108 -1.82 10.32 10.58
CA SER A 108 -2.07 11.11 11.81
C SER A 108 -2.32 10.24 13.05
N LEU A 109 -2.86 9.03 12.83
CA LEU A 109 -3.16 8.06 13.88
C LEU A 109 -1.89 7.45 14.51
N LEU A 110 -0.77 7.39 13.79
CA LEU A 110 0.44 6.71 14.27
C LEU A 110 0.94 7.28 15.59
N TYR A 111 1.09 8.61 15.67
CA TYR A 111 1.51 9.26 16.90
C TYR A 111 0.49 9.04 18.02
N GLN A 112 -0.80 9.24 17.72
CA GLN A 112 -1.88 9.08 18.71
C GLN A 112 -1.92 7.68 19.30
N LEU A 113 -1.73 6.65 18.48
CA LEU A 113 -1.78 5.24 18.90
C LEU A 113 -0.54 4.79 19.67
N LEU A 114 0.61 5.43 19.47
CA LEU A 114 1.90 4.88 19.93
C LEU A 114 2.68 5.75 20.92
N HIS A 115 2.52 7.08 20.93
CA HIS A 115 3.45 7.99 21.61
C HIS A 115 3.75 7.65 23.08
N ASP A 116 2.72 7.25 23.84
CA ASP A 116 2.83 6.87 25.26
C ASP A 116 3.21 5.41 25.49
N ARG A 117 3.17 4.56 24.45
CA ARG A 117 3.48 3.14 24.56
C ARG A 117 4.98 2.93 24.70
N ILE A 118 5.37 1.92 25.47
CA ILE A 118 6.77 1.51 25.61
C ILE A 118 7.22 0.86 24.30
N HIS A 119 8.31 1.36 23.73
CA HIS A 119 8.98 0.78 22.58
C HIS A 119 9.69 -0.53 23.00
N PRO A 120 9.88 -1.53 22.12
CA PRO A 120 10.59 -2.78 22.43
C PRO A 120 11.91 -2.61 23.21
N ILE A 121 12.72 -1.60 22.86
CA ILE A 121 14.01 -1.33 23.55
C ILE A 121 13.85 -0.73 24.95
N GLY A 122 12.67 -0.20 25.27
CA GLY A 122 12.33 0.44 26.55
C GLY A 122 11.78 -0.52 27.60
N HIS A 123 11.64 -1.81 27.30
CA HIS A 123 11.18 -2.80 28.28
C HIS A 123 12.28 -3.24 29.25
N VAL A 124 13.55 -2.95 28.96
CA VAL A 124 14.69 -3.28 29.82
C VAL A 124 15.38 -1.97 30.23
N GLY A 125 15.27 -1.63 31.52
CA GLY A 125 15.84 -0.39 32.07
C GLY A 125 14.81 0.74 32.17
N PRO A 126 15.26 2.02 32.11
CA PRO A 126 14.34 3.16 32.07
C PRO A 126 13.37 3.05 30.90
N PRO A 127 12.08 3.35 31.10
CA PRO A 127 11.08 3.24 30.04
C PRO A 127 11.41 4.19 28.88
N ILE A 128 11.44 3.64 27.67
CA ILE A 128 11.58 4.39 26.42
C ILE A 128 10.27 4.23 25.67
N THR A 129 9.54 5.33 25.49
CA THR A 129 8.30 5.36 24.70
C THR A 129 8.58 5.58 23.21
N TYR A 130 7.57 5.42 22.36
CA TYR A 130 7.71 5.81 20.95
C TYR A 130 7.95 7.30 20.76
N GLU A 131 7.42 8.18 21.62
CA GLU A 131 7.76 9.61 21.56
C GLU A 131 9.27 9.84 21.68
N HIS A 132 9.93 9.17 22.64
CA HIS A 132 11.38 9.23 22.79
C HIS A 132 12.11 8.73 21.54
N LEU A 133 11.65 7.62 20.94
CA LEU A 133 12.20 7.11 19.69
C LEU A 133 12.06 8.13 18.56
N TYR A 134 10.88 8.71 18.39
CA TYR A 134 10.60 9.68 17.33
C TYR A 134 11.47 10.93 17.47
N SER A 135 11.58 11.48 18.68
CA SER A 135 12.48 12.61 18.96
C SER A 135 13.95 12.26 18.67
N TYR A 136 14.39 11.06 19.05
CA TYR A 136 15.76 10.58 18.77
C TYR A 136 16.04 10.48 17.26
N LEU A 137 15.14 9.84 16.50
CA LEU A 137 15.30 9.68 15.06
C LEU A 137 15.22 11.02 14.31
N MET A 138 14.36 11.93 14.75
CA MET A 138 14.25 13.28 14.20
C MET A 138 15.54 14.08 14.44
N CYS A 139 16.12 13.99 15.65
CA CYS A 139 17.39 14.64 15.98
C CYS A 139 18.56 14.15 15.10
N LEU A 140 18.55 12.87 14.72
CA LEU A 140 19.54 12.30 13.80
C LEU A 140 19.24 12.53 12.31
N GLN A 141 18.10 13.15 11.98
CA GLN A 141 17.58 13.25 10.61
C GLN A 141 17.46 11.87 9.94
N LYS A 142 17.05 10.87 10.72
CA LYS A 142 16.84 9.47 10.29
C LYS A 142 15.41 8.96 10.52
N SER A 143 14.50 9.83 10.94
CA SER A 143 13.08 9.49 11.00
C SER A 143 12.59 9.08 9.60
N PRO A 144 11.80 8.00 9.48
CA PRO A 144 11.17 7.65 8.21
C PRO A 144 10.09 8.66 7.82
N CYS A 145 9.53 9.42 8.78
CA CYS A 145 8.49 10.40 8.51
C CYS A 145 8.44 11.49 9.59
N ASN A 146 9.24 12.55 9.46
CA ASN A 146 9.22 13.70 10.37
C ASN A 146 7.83 14.37 10.46
N GLY A 147 7.04 14.34 9.38
CA GLY A 147 5.69 14.89 9.36
C GLY A 147 4.73 14.23 10.34
N TRP A 148 4.55 12.91 10.25
CA TRP A 148 3.60 12.18 11.11
C TRP A 148 4.18 11.72 12.44
N LEU A 149 5.48 11.40 12.50
CA LEU A 149 6.16 10.95 13.73
C LEU A 149 6.74 12.14 14.51
N SER A 150 5.90 13.14 14.76
CA SER A 150 6.25 14.36 15.47
C SER A 150 5.30 14.59 16.64
N SER A 151 5.80 15.10 17.75
CA SER A 151 4.95 15.56 18.87
C SER A 151 4.17 16.84 18.53
N ASN A 152 4.59 17.58 17.50
CA ASN A 152 3.90 18.78 17.03
C ASN A 152 2.65 18.43 16.22
N ASP A 153 1.48 18.65 16.82
CA ASP A 153 0.19 18.36 16.18
C ASP A 153 -0.06 19.15 14.90
N THR A 154 0.35 20.43 14.85
CA THR A 154 0.24 21.24 13.64
C THR A 154 1.02 20.63 12.48
N VAL A 155 2.23 20.10 12.74
CA VAL A 155 3.04 19.44 11.71
C VAL A 155 2.34 18.16 11.21
N ARG A 156 1.77 17.36 12.12
CA ARG A 156 1.01 16.16 11.75
C ARG A 156 -0.24 16.49 10.93
N GLN A 157 -0.98 17.53 11.30
CA GLN A 157 -2.16 17.99 10.58
C GLN A 157 -1.81 18.47 9.17
N MET A 158 -0.77 19.30 9.03
CA MET A 158 -0.31 19.78 7.72
C MET A 158 0.20 18.64 6.81
N THR A 159 0.90 17.66 7.39
CA THR A 159 1.34 16.46 6.65
C THR A 159 0.13 15.65 6.15
N THR A 160 -0.89 15.50 7.00
CA THR A 160 -2.13 14.81 6.64
C THR A 160 -2.90 15.56 5.57
N GLN A 161 -2.97 16.89 5.64
CA GLN A 161 -3.59 17.69 4.59
C GLN A 161 -2.86 17.52 3.26
N ARG A 162 -1.53 17.56 3.24
CA ARG A 162 -0.77 17.26 2.02
C ARG A 162 -1.11 15.87 1.49
N ALA A 163 -1.21 14.85 2.35
CA ALA A 163 -1.55 13.50 1.92
C ALA A 163 -2.96 13.41 1.29
N VAL A 164 -3.93 14.16 1.81
CA VAL A 164 -5.27 14.31 1.20
C VAL A 164 -5.17 14.96 -0.17
N ASP A 165 -4.46 16.09 -0.29
CA ASP A 165 -4.30 16.82 -1.55
C ASP A 165 -3.60 15.95 -2.62
N LEU A 166 -2.62 15.15 -2.22
CA LEU A 166 -1.92 14.22 -3.12
C LEU A 166 -2.80 13.02 -3.51
N SER A 167 -3.65 12.55 -2.60
CA SER A 167 -4.62 11.48 -2.90
C SER A 167 -5.64 11.95 -3.95
N ASP A 168 -6.09 13.20 -3.86
CA ASP A 168 -6.95 13.82 -4.87
C ASP A 168 -6.23 13.99 -6.22
N ALA A 169 -4.92 14.28 -6.22
CA ALA A 169 -4.13 14.31 -7.45
C ALA A 169 -4.03 12.92 -8.11
N VAL A 170 -3.82 11.86 -7.33
CA VAL A 170 -3.83 10.47 -7.84
C VAL A 170 -5.21 10.11 -8.39
N ARG A 171 -6.29 10.46 -7.67
CA ARG A 171 -7.67 10.26 -8.10
C ARG A 171 -7.95 10.98 -9.42
N ASN A 172 -7.51 12.22 -9.55
CA ASN A 172 -7.67 13.01 -10.77
C ASN A 172 -6.91 12.38 -11.94
N ALA A 173 -5.61 12.06 -11.77
CA ALA A 173 -4.82 11.36 -12.79
C ALA A 173 -5.49 10.05 -13.25
N THR A 174 -6.03 9.30 -12.29
CA THR A 174 -6.70 8.02 -12.54
C THR A 174 -7.90 8.18 -13.46
N TYR A 175 -8.76 9.17 -13.20
CA TYR A 175 -9.99 9.37 -13.99
C TYR A 175 -9.79 10.24 -15.23
N SER A 176 -8.69 11.00 -15.33
CA SER A 176 -8.36 11.76 -16.53
C SER A 176 -7.60 10.94 -17.57
N TYR A 177 -6.92 9.86 -17.16
CA TYR A 177 -6.21 8.98 -18.08
C TYR A 177 -7.19 8.03 -18.80
N SER A 178 -6.97 7.80 -20.10
CA SER A 178 -7.75 6.87 -20.92
C SER A 178 -6.86 5.73 -21.40
N PRO A 179 -6.78 4.62 -20.65
CA PRO A 179 -5.92 3.50 -21.03
C PRO A 179 -6.49 2.72 -22.22
N ARG A 180 -5.62 1.99 -22.92
CA ARG A 180 -5.99 1.11 -24.05
C ARG A 180 -5.95 -0.36 -23.68
N ASN A 181 -5.05 -0.73 -22.76
CA ASN A 181 -4.79 -2.12 -22.40
C ASN A 181 -5.37 -2.52 -21.04
N PHE A 182 -5.84 -1.57 -20.24
CA PHE A 182 -6.43 -1.86 -18.94
C PHE A 182 -7.62 -0.97 -18.60
N ASP A 183 -8.45 -1.43 -17.67
CA ASP A 183 -9.38 -0.55 -16.97
C ASP A 183 -8.72 -0.03 -15.70
N VAL A 184 -9.07 1.20 -15.31
CA VAL A 184 -8.51 1.84 -14.12
C VAL A 184 -9.60 2.24 -13.12
N ALA A 185 -9.28 2.16 -11.84
CA ALA A 185 -10.13 2.63 -10.75
C ALA A 185 -9.27 3.20 -9.62
N TYR A 186 -9.91 3.99 -8.75
CA TYR A 186 -9.28 4.59 -7.58
C TYR A 186 -9.97 4.11 -6.29
N LEU A 187 -9.19 3.89 -5.24
CA LEU A 187 -9.65 3.58 -3.90
C LEU A 187 -8.87 4.39 -2.84
N ASP A 188 -9.55 5.04 -1.90
CA ASP A 188 -8.87 5.63 -0.74
C ASP A 188 -8.18 4.53 0.09
N PHE A 189 -6.97 4.78 0.60
CA PHE A 189 -6.24 3.77 1.35
C PHE A 189 -7.03 3.36 2.62
N PRO A 190 -7.41 2.08 2.78
CA PRO A 190 -8.46 1.70 3.73
C PRO A 190 -7.93 1.44 5.15
N PHE A 191 -7.01 2.27 5.65
CA PHE A 191 -6.42 2.03 6.98
C PHE A 191 -7.40 2.24 8.13
N ASP A 192 -8.20 3.31 8.07
CA ASP A 192 -9.25 3.57 9.07
C ASP A 192 -10.28 2.44 9.13
N ALA A 193 -10.59 1.83 7.98
CA ALA A 193 -11.45 0.66 7.91
C ALA A 193 -10.77 -0.58 8.51
N ALA A 194 -9.47 -0.75 8.30
CA ALA A 194 -8.70 -1.84 8.89
C ALA A 194 -8.63 -1.76 10.41
N ILE A 195 -8.48 -0.55 10.96
CA ILE A 195 -8.54 -0.31 12.41
C ILE A 195 -9.92 -0.72 12.95
N LYS A 196 -11.00 -0.23 12.34
CA LYS A 196 -12.37 -0.55 12.78
C LYS A 196 -12.67 -2.05 12.75
N GLU A 197 -12.24 -2.73 11.68
CA GLU A 197 -12.41 -4.18 11.54
C GLU A 197 -11.63 -4.94 12.63
N TRP A 198 -10.42 -4.50 12.94
CA TRP A 198 -9.60 -5.13 13.99
C TRP A 198 -10.19 -4.93 15.39
N GLU A 199 -10.65 -3.72 15.70
CA GLU A 199 -11.31 -3.41 16.96
C GLU A 199 -12.64 -4.17 17.13
N ALA A 200 -13.39 -4.36 16.05
CA ALA A 200 -14.62 -5.17 16.05
C ALA A 200 -14.36 -6.65 16.39
N GLN A 201 -13.14 -7.13 16.15
CA GLN A 201 -12.70 -8.49 16.51
C GLN A 201 -12.06 -8.56 17.92
N GLY A 202 -12.09 -7.46 18.68
CA GLY A 202 -11.55 -7.37 20.05
C GLY A 202 -10.07 -7.01 20.11
N GLY A 203 -9.47 -6.61 18.99
CA GLY A 203 -8.11 -6.08 18.95
C GLY A 203 -8.03 -4.60 19.33
N GLU A 204 -6.80 -4.09 19.42
CA GLU A 204 -6.52 -2.66 19.61
C GLU A 204 -5.74 -2.10 18.42
N ALA A 205 -6.07 -0.89 17.96
CA ALA A 205 -5.50 -0.30 16.74
C ALA A 205 -3.96 -0.29 16.68
N TRP A 206 -3.28 -0.06 17.81
CA TRP A 206 -1.81 -0.04 17.89
C TRP A 206 -1.18 -1.40 17.52
N GLN A 207 -1.93 -2.49 17.63
CA GLN A 207 -1.47 -3.85 17.29
C GLN A 207 -1.35 -4.07 15.78
N LEU A 208 -1.81 -3.12 14.95
CA LEU A 208 -1.65 -3.15 13.50
C LEU A 208 -0.35 -2.48 13.03
N ILE A 209 0.39 -1.82 13.91
CA ILE A 209 1.64 -1.12 13.57
C ILE A 209 2.85 -2.00 13.90
N GLU A 210 3.91 -1.89 13.11
CA GLU A 210 5.20 -2.54 13.35
C GLU A 210 5.82 -2.03 14.65
N ALA A 211 6.16 -2.96 15.53
CA ALA A 211 6.57 -2.62 16.89
C ALA A 211 7.96 -1.97 16.95
N VAL A 212 8.81 -2.19 15.94
CA VAL A 212 10.20 -1.72 15.96
C VAL A 212 10.36 -0.34 15.32
N ASP A 213 9.64 -0.04 14.25
CA ASP A 213 9.72 1.27 13.61
C ASP A 213 8.60 2.23 14.04
N GLY A 214 7.49 1.73 14.58
CA GLY A 214 6.35 2.55 14.98
C GLY A 214 5.69 3.28 13.83
N PHE A 215 5.85 2.78 12.60
CA PHE A 215 5.48 3.49 11.39
C PHE A 215 4.72 2.61 10.39
N HIS A 216 5.30 1.48 9.97
CA HIS A 216 4.68 0.63 8.96
C HIS A 216 3.51 -0.17 9.56
N ILE A 217 2.52 -0.51 8.74
CA ILE A 217 1.55 -1.53 9.14
C ILE A 217 2.25 -2.90 9.16
N ASN A 218 1.96 -3.71 10.18
CA ASN A 218 2.55 -5.02 10.33
C ASN A 218 1.79 -6.09 9.53
N GLN A 219 2.19 -7.35 9.68
CA GLN A 219 1.55 -8.48 8.98
C GLN A 219 0.03 -8.59 9.23
N PHE A 220 -0.45 -8.27 10.43
CA PHE A 220 -1.88 -8.25 10.73
C PHE A 220 -2.57 -7.11 9.99
N GLY A 221 -1.99 -5.90 10.04
CA GLY A 221 -2.46 -4.73 9.30
C GLY A 221 -2.59 -5.02 7.81
N HIS A 222 -1.53 -5.54 7.18
CA HIS A 222 -1.56 -5.96 5.77
C HIS A 222 -2.66 -6.99 5.48
N GLY A 223 -2.85 -7.97 6.37
CA GLY A 223 -3.89 -8.98 6.21
C GLY A 223 -5.31 -8.40 6.23
N VAL A 224 -5.61 -7.50 7.18
CA VAL A 224 -6.93 -6.85 7.27
C VAL A 224 -7.16 -5.91 6.07
N THR A 225 -6.17 -5.11 5.69
CA THR A 225 -6.25 -4.26 4.50
C THR A 225 -6.49 -5.10 3.23
N SER A 226 -5.83 -6.26 3.10
CA SER A 226 -6.05 -7.18 1.98
C SER A 226 -7.48 -7.74 1.96
N ASP A 227 -8.09 -8.00 3.11
CA ASP A 227 -9.46 -8.49 3.20
C ASP A 227 -10.46 -7.42 2.77
N ILE A 228 -10.26 -6.17 3.21
CA ILE A 228 -11.08 -5.03 2.80
C ILE A 228 -10.96 -4.78 1.30
N LEU A 229 -9.75 -4.80 0.77
CA LEU A 229 -9.50 -4.64 -0.66
C LEU A 229 -10.18 -5.75 -1.48
N TRP A 230 -10.11 -6.99 -1.01
CA TRP A 230 -10.81 -8.10 -1.66
C TRP A 230 -12.33 -7.90 -1.69
N GLN A 231 -12.92 -7.53 -0.56
CA GLN A 231 -14.36 -7.24 -0.47
C GLN A 231 -14.75 -6.09 -1.39
N TRP A 232 -13.93 -5.04 -1.47
CA TRP A 232 -14.16 -3.93 -2.37
C TRP A 232 -14.13 -4.37 -3.84
N LEU A 233 -13.17 -5.20 -4.24
CA LEU A 233 -13.10 -5.76 -5.60
C LEU A 233 -14.34 -6.59 -5.92
N GLN A 234 -14.77 -7.46 -5.01
CA GLN A 234 -15.98 -8.26 -5.20
C GLN A 234 -17.24 -7.40 -5.36
N ALA A 235 -17.38 -6.33 -4.57
CA ALA A 235 -18.56 -5.47 -4.59
C ALA A 235 -18.58 -4.50 -5.78
N ASN A 236 -17.43 -3.93 -6.14
CA ASN A 236 -17.37 -2.79 -7.07
C ASN A 236 -16.78 -3.16 -8.44
N LYS A 237 -15.94 -4.18 -8.49
CA LYS A 237 -15.23 -4.63 -9.71
C LYS A 237 -15.25 -6.16 -9.85
N PRO A 238 -16.41 -6.84 -9.73
CA PRO A 238 -16.45 -8.30 -9.76
C PRO A 238 -15.92 -8.88 -11.08
N HIS A 239 -16.04 -8.14 -12.18
CA HIS A 239 -15.51 -8.54 -13.51
C HIS A 239 -13.98 -8.46 -13.62
N TRP A 240 -13.28 -7.87 -12.64
CA TRP A 240 -11.81 -7.89 -12.57
C TRP A 240 -11.27 -9.17 -11.95
N LEU A 241 -12.14 -9.94 -11.28
CA LEU A 241 -11.78 -11.20 -10.64
C LEU A 241 -12.10 -12.35 -11.60
N PRO A 242 -11.23 -13.37 -11.71
CA PRO A 242 -11.54 -14.54 -12.50
C PRO A 242 -12.77 -15.27 -11.91
N PRO A 243 -13.57 -15.94 -12.74
CA PRO A 243 -14.60 -16.83 -12.21
C PRO A 243 -13.95 -17.98 -11.43
N LEU A 244 -14.73 -18.65 -10.58
CA LEU A 244 -14.30 -19.90 -9.97
C LEU A 244 -14.02 -20.94 -11.06
N ASN A 245 -12.78 -21.41 -11.16
CA ASN A 245 -12.41 -22.43 -12.13
C ASN A 245 -13.02 -23.79 -11.73
N PRO A 246 -13.89 -24.39 -12.57
CA PRO A 246 -14.57 -25.65 -12.25
C PRO A 246 -13.61 -26.84 -12.13
N HIS A 247 -12.36 -26.70 -12.57
CA HIS A 247 -11.34 -27.74 -12.55
C HIS A 247 -10.34 -27.62 -11.39
N ASN A 248 -10.52 -26.69 -10.43
CA ASN A 248 -9.60 -26.57 -9.28
C ASN A 248 -9.41 -27.90 -8.54
N ALA A 249 -10.50 -28.66 -8.32
CA ALA A 249 -10.43 -29.98 -7.68
C ALA A 249 -9.67 -31.02 -8.52
N ASP A 250 -9.76 -30.95 -9.85
CA ASP A 250 -8.98 -31.82 -10.74
C ASP A 250 -7.50 -31.45 -10.73
N ILE A 251 -7.19 -30.14 -10.75
CA ILE A 251 -5.82 -29.63 -10.67
C ILE A 251 -5.16 -30.10 -9.37
N GLU A 252 -5.84 -29.93 -8.23
CA GLU A 252 -5.34 -30.38 -6.93
C GLU A 252 -5.16 -31.91 -6.88
N ARG A 253 -6.12 -32.67 -7.43
CA ARG A 253 -6.02 -34.14 -7.47
C ARG A 253 -4.83 -34.63 -8.30
N VAL A 254 -4.54 -33.98 -9.43
CA VAL A 254 -3.50 -34.41 -10.38
C VAL A 254 -2.13 -33.84 -10.03
N PHE A 255 -2.07 -32.55 -9.72
CA PHE A 255 -0.83 -31.79 -9.53
C PHE A 255 -0.52 -31.49 -8.06
N LYS A 256 -1.41 -31.87 -7.12
CA LYS A 256 -1.24 -31.68 -5.67
C LYS A 256 -1.06 -30.21 -5.32
N ASP A 257 0.07 -29.86 -4.71
CA ASP A 257 0.45 -28.50 -4.34
C ASP A 257 1.05 -27.69 -5.52
N GLN A 258 0.97 -28.22 -6.75
CA GLN A 258 1.50 -27.61 -7.97
C GLN A 258 2.99 -27.27 -7.88
N GLY A 259 3.72 -27.92 -6.97
CA GLY A 259 5.15 -27.71 -6.73
C GLY A 259 5.50 -26.66 -5.69
N GLY A 260 4.54 -26.13 -4.90
CA GLY A 260 4.83 -25.31 -3.72
C GLY A 260 4.14 -23.95 -3.72
N TYR A 261 4.86 -22.87 -3.37
CA TYR A 261 4.34 -21.52 -3.13
C TYR A 261 3.91 -20.78 -4.38
#